data_AF-A0A970XEV5-F1
#
_entry.id   AF-A0A970XEV5-F1
#
_cell.length_a   1.000
_cell.length_b   1.000
_cell.length_c   1.000
_cell.angle_alpha   90.00
_cell.angle_beta   90.00
_cell.angle_gamma   90.00
#
_symmetry.space_group_name_H-M   'P 1'
#
loop_
_entity.id
_entity.type
_entity.pdbx_description
1 polymer ?
#
loop_
_entity_poly.entity_id
_entity_poly.type
_entity_poly.pdbx_seq_one_letter_code
_entity_poly.pdbx_strand_id
1 'polypeptide(L)'
;MLTDVEAKLRKGNKLLFSRDSVCLQELIGLMMLQKHRTLVLWAFDCAQLPLERLESKYPKEQRPRAAVEECRAWAEAHIKMMPAKRAILEAHAAAKEIDDPAAAALCHAVGHAGATVHVETHALGLVFYELTAIVLENRNNYDAAVLDKIKYYHDRLLYWQEHTDGSNRTWAPFLLDDSRPNKEKLLAKKRRQFIE
;
A
#
# COMPACT_ATOMS: atom_id res chain seq x y z
N MET A 1 -16.79 -12.84 5.70
CA MET A 1 -15.83 -12.52 4.61
C MET A 1 -14.37 -12.45 5.08
N LEU A 2 -14.08 -12.54 6.39
CA LEU A 2 -12.74 -12.40 6.96
C LEU A 2 -12.22 -13.70 7.64
N THR A 3 -12.76 -14.86 7.28
CA THR A 3 -12.42 -16.14 7.93
C THR A 3 -10.94 -16.52 7.77
N ASP A 4 -10.29 -16.11 6.67
CA ASP A 4 -8.85 -16.29 6.48
C ASP A 4 -8.03 -15.41 7.44
N VAL A 5 -8.52 -14.21 7.74
CA VAL A 5 -7.90 -13.26 8.68
C VAL A 5 -7.98 -13.81 10.10
N GLU A 6 -9.15 -14.29 10.52
CA GLU A 6 -9.34 -14.95 11.82
C GLU A 6 -8.41 -16.15 11.99
N ALA A 7 -8.29 -16.99 10.95
CA ALA A 7 -7.41 -18.15 10.96
C ALA A 7 -5.93 -17.77 11.09
N LYS A 8 -5.49 -16.71 10.40
CA LYS A 8 -4.12 -16.19 10.49
C LYS A 8 -3.85 -15.57 11.87
N LEU A 9 -4.80 -14.84 12.42
CA LEU A 9 -4.70 -14.24 13.75
C LEU A 9 -4.56 -15.32 14.83
N ARG A 10 -5.39 -16.37 14.79
CA ARG A 10 -5.31 -17.52 15.70
C ARG A 10 -3.96 -18.27 15.62
N LYS A 11 -3.32 -18.26 14.45
CA LYS A 11 -1.99 -18.86 14.23
C LYS A 11 -0.83 -17.94 14.64
N GLY A 12 -1.11 -16.72 15.09
CA GLY A 12 -0.08 -15.75 15.48
C GLY A 12 0.69 -15.16 14.31
N ASN A 13 0.10 -15.13 13.10
CA ASN A 13 0.74 -14.52 11.95
C ASN A 13 0.88 -13.00 12.14
N LYS A 14 2.04 -12.46 11.77
CA LYS A 14 2.29 -11.00 11.80
C LYS A 14 1.59 -10.23 10.67
N LEU A 15 1.29 -10.90 9.55
CA LEU A 15 0.57 -10.32 8.41
C LEU A 15 -0.71 -11.11 8.18
N LEU A 16 -1.84 -10.40 8.19
CA LEU A 16 -3.16 -11.02 8.24
C LEU A 16 -3.86 -11.05 6.88
N PHE A 17 -3.43 -10.22 5.94
CA PHE A 17 -4.00 -10.14 4.60
C PHE A 17 -3.00 -10.63 3.56
N SER A 18 -3.51 -11.20 2.47
CA SER A 18 -2.69 -11.63 1.34
C SER A 18 -3.45 -11.46 0.04
N ARG A 19 -2.78 -11.75 -1.08
CA ARG A 19 -3.40 -11.80 -2.42
C ARG A 19 -4.54 -12.81 -2.52
N ASP A 20 -4.66 -13.73 -1.57
CA ASP A 20 -5.68 -14.77 -1.53
C ASP A 20 -6.81 -14.46 -0.54
N SER A 21 -6.73 -13.32 0.16
CA SER A 21 -7.80 -12.88 1.05
C SER A 21 -9.06 -12.59 0.23
N VAL A 22 -10.14 -13.30 0.55
CA VAL A 22 -11.39 -13.28 -0.23
C VAL A 22 -11.97 -11.87 -0.28
N CYS A 23 -11.94 -11.16 0.85
CA CYS A 23 -12.41 -9.77 0.96
C CYS A 23 -11.66 -8.77 0.07
N LEU A 24 -10.50 -9.12 -0.48
CA LEU A 24 -9.67 -8.22 -1.30
C LEU A 24 -9.76 -8.53 -2.80
N GLN A 25 -10.45 -9.58 -3.23
CA GLN A 25 -10.40 -10.03 -4.63
C GLN A 25 -10.95 -8.98 -5.62
N GLU A 26 -12.02 -8.26 -5.24
CA GLU A 26 -12.57 -7.19 -6.07
C GLU A 26 -11.59 -6.02 -6.22
N LEU A 27 -11.02 -5.55 -5.11
CA LEU A 27 -10.02 -4.47 -5.12
C LEU A 27 -8.78 -4.87 -5.92
N ILE A 28 -8.26 -6.09 -5.72
CA ILE A 28 -7.12 -6.63 -6.50
C ILE A 28 -7.47 -6.67 -8.00
N GLY A 29 -8.68 -7.13 -8.33
CA GLY A 29 -9.24 -7.11 -9.67
C GLY A 29 -9.15 -5.73 -10.32
N LEU A 30 -9.65 -4.71 -9.62
CA LEU A 30 -9.63 -3.33 -10.07
C LEU A 30 -8.19 -2.80 -10.21
N MET A 31 -7.32 -3.06 -9.23
CA MET A 31 -5.92 -2.62 -9.23
C MET A 31 -5.11 -3.16 -10.43
N MET A 32 -5.39 -4.40 -10.88
CA MET A 32 -4.72 -5.01 -12.04
C MET A 32 -5.08 -4.34 -13.38
N LEU A 33 -6.15 -3.54 -13.42
CA LEU A 33 -6.59 -2.80 -14.61
C LEU A 33 -5.96 -1.40 -14.67
N GLN A 34 -5.34 -0.95 -13.59
CA GLN A 34 -4.85 0.43 -13.48
C GLN A 34 -3.48 0.63 -14.13
N LYS A 35 -3.27 1.85 -14.61
CA LYS A 35 -1.95 2.37 -14.98
C LYS A 35 -1.07 2.48 -13.74
N HIS A 36 0.26 2.45 -13.93
CA HIS A 36 1.22 2.60 -12.85
C HIS A 36 1.02 3.93 -12.11
N ARG A 37 0.86 5.05 -12.84
CA ARG A 37 0.62 6.39 -12.27
C ARG A 37 -0.62 6.47 -11.40
N THR A 38 -1.70 5.80 -11.80
CA THR A 38 -2.94 5.74 -11.02
C THR A 38 -2.71 5.08 -9.67
N LEU A 39 -1.98 3.95 -9.65
CA LEU A 39 -1.64 3.28 -8.39
C LEU A 39 -0.70 4.09 -7.51
N VAL A 40 0.25 4.84 -8.10
CA VAL A 40 1.12 5.75 -7.36
C VAL A 40 0.34 6.86 -6.66
N LEU A 41 -0.55 7.56 -7.38
CA LEU A 41 -1.38 8.62 -6.80
C LEU A 41 -2.31 8.07 -5.72
N TRP A 42 -2.96 6.95 -6.02
CA TRP A 42 -3.83 6.26 -5.09
C TRP A 42 -3.10 5.84 -3.81
N ALA A 43 -1.88 5.28 -3.94
CA ALA A 43 -1.10 4.85 -2.78
C ALA A 43 -0.68 6.05 -1.90
N PHE A 44 -0.23 7.14 -2.52
CA PHE A 44 0.11 8.37 -1.81
C PHE A 44 -1.06 9.04 -1.11
N ASP A 45 -2.24 8.97 -1.72
CA ASP A 45 -3.48 9.48 -1.15
C ASP A 45 -3.93 8.61 0.03
N CYS A 46 -3.98 7.29 -0.16
CA CYS A 46 -4.37 6.36 0.87
C CYS A 46 -3.40 6.30 2.05
N ALA A 47 -2.12 6.62 1.85
CA ALA A 47 -1.10 6.64 2.90
C ALA A 47 -1.23 7.83 3.88
N GLN A 48 -2.03 8.85 3.57
CA GLN A 48 -2.21 10.00 4.46
C GLN A 48 -2.77 9.60 5.83
N LEU A 49 -3.83 8.79 5.86
CA LEU A 49 -4.45 8.33 7.11
C LEU A 49 -3.52 7.46 7.98
N PRO A 50 -2.80 6.43 7.44
CA PRO A 50 -1.75 5.74 8.16
C PRO A 50 -0.68 6.66 8.75
N LEU A 51 -0.25 7.66 7.96
CA LEU A 51 0.80 8.57 8.34
C LEU A 51 0.36 9.49 9.48
N GLU A 52 -0.83 10.08 9.39
CA GLU A 52 -1.42 10.90 10.45
C GLU A 52 -1.58 10.12 11.77
N ARG A 53 -2.02 8.86 11.68
CA ARG A 53 -2.15 7.98 12.85
C ARG A 53 -0.79 7.67 13.49
N LEU A 54 0.23 7.40 12.67
CA LEU A 54 1.59 7.19 13.14
C LEU A 54 2.13 8.44 13.84
N GLU A 55 1.97 9.60 13.23
CA GLU A 55 2.50 10.87 13.75
C GLU A 55 1.82 11.31 15.03
N SER A 56 0.52 11.05 15.16
CA SER A 56 -0.20 11.31 16.40
C SER A 56 0.34 10.47 17.56
N LYS A 57 0.71 9.21 17.31
CA LYS A 57 1.18 8.29 18.35
C LYS A 57 2.69 8.33 18.59
N TYR A 58 3.47 8.55 17.53
CA TYR A 58 4.93 8.58 17.50
C TYR A 58 5.43 9.86 16.80
N PRO A 59 5.24 11.05 17.38
CA PRO A 59 5.55 12.33 16.72
C PRO A 59 7.04 12.54 16.41
N LYS A 60 7.92 11.75 17.02
CA LYS A 60 9.37 11.78 16.73
C LYS A 60 9.80 10.79 15.64
N GLU A 61 8.91 9.88 15.21
CA GLU A 61 9.22 8.91 14.17
C GLU A 61 8.94 9.52 12.79
N GLN A 62 9.95 10.17 12.23
CA GLN A 62 9.85 10.93 10.99
C GLN A 62 10.14 10.08 9.73
N ARG A 63 10.67 8.85 9.88
CA ARG A 63 11.07 8.00 8.73
C ARG A 63 9.90 7.68 7.79
N PRO A 64 8.66 7.38 8.26
CA PRO A 64 7.52 7.14 7.38
C PRO A 64 7.14 8.37 6.54
N ARG A 65 7.14 9.59 7.11
CA ARG A 65 6.87 10.82 6.36
C ARG A 65 7.93 11.07 5.30
N ALA A 66 9.20 10.97 5.69
CA ALA A 66 10.33 11.12 4.78
C ALA A 66 10.25 10.14 3.60
N ALA A 67 9.82 8.89 3.83
CA ALA A 67 9.60 7.92 2.76
C ALA A 67 8.55 8.38 1.74
N VAL A 68 7.42 8.94 2.19
CA VAL A 68 6.38 9.46 1.28
C VAL A 68 6.89 10.66 0.50
N GLU A 69 7.55 11.61 1.16
CA GLU A 69 8.05 12.85 0.54
C GLU A 69 9.12 12.56 -0.52
N GLU A 70 10.12 11.73 -0.19
CA GLU A 70 11.18 11.31 -1.13
C GLU A 70 10.59 10.51 -2.30
N CYS A 71 9.59 9.65 -2.06
CA CYS A 71 8.93 8.92 -3.14
C CYS A 71 8.10 9.84 -4.04
N ARG A 72 7.46 10.89 -3.51
CA ARG A 72 6.77 11.91 -4.32
C ARG A 72 7.77 12.66 -5.19
N ALA A 73 8.89 13.11 -4.59
CA ALA A 73 9.96 13.77 -5.33
C ALA A 73 10.54 12.86 -6.43
N TRP A 74 10.68 11.56 -6.17
CA TRP A 74 11.13 10.61 -7.19
C TRP A 74 10.09 10.41 -8.30
N ALA A 75 8.81 10.27 -7.95
CA ALA A 75 7.72 10.15 -8.92
C ALA A 75 7.62 11.36 -9.86
N GLU A 76 8.01 12.54 -9.38
CA GLU A 76 8.04 13.81 -10.13
C GLU A 76 9.41 14.09 -10.81
N ALA A 77 10.35 13.13 -10.75
CA ALA A 77 11.71 13.24 -11.31
C ALA A 77 12.65 14.27 -10.64
N HIS A 78 12.27 14.84 -9.49
CA HIS A 78 13.11 15.78 -8.73
C HIS A 78 14.36 15.12 -8.15
N ILE A 79 14.28 13.81 -7.87
CA ILE A 79 15.40 12.99 -7.39
C ILE A 79 15.49 11.67 -8.15
N LYS A 80 16.62 10.97 -7.99
CA LYS A 80 16.79 9.59 -8.50
C LYS A 80 16.21 8.57 -7.51
N MET A 81 16.11 7.32 -7.95
CA MET A 81 15.56 6.21 -7.16
C MET A 81 16.29 5.96 -5.84
N MET A 82 17.62 6.13 -5.79
CA MET A 82 18.41 5.68 -4.63
C MET A 82 18.05 6.38 -3.31
N PRO A 83 17.91 7.72 -3.24
CA PRO A 83 17.40 8.40 -2.05
C PRO A 83 16.00 7.90 -1.61
N ALA A 84 15.04 7.80 -2.52
CA ALA A 84 13.69 7.29 -2.21
C ALA A 84 13.72 5.85 -1.69
N LYS A 85 14.52 4.97 -2.32
CA LYS A 85 14.73 3.60 -1.85
C LYS A 85 15.29 3.56 -0.44
N ARG A 86 16.27 4.41 -0.12
CA ARG A 86 16.82 4.50 1.24
C ARG A 86 15.72 4.92 2.23
N ALA A 87 14.94 5.94 1.90
CA ALA A 87 13.85 6.40 2.78
C ALA A 87 12.77 5.32 3.01
N ILE A 88 12.40 4.54 1.98
CA ILE A 88 11.52 3.37 2.13
C ILE A 88 12.11 2.35 3.10
N LEU A 89 13.41 2.04 2.97
CA LEU A 89 14.09 1.09 3.85
C LEU A 89 14.15 1.59 5.29
N GLU A 90 14.34 2.90 5.51
CA GLU A 90 14.27 3.52 6.83
C GLU A 90 12.87 3.41 7.45
N ALA A 91 11.79 3.61 6.68
CA ALA A 91 10.43 3.36 7.17
C ALA A 91 10.21 1.89 7.56
N HIS A 92 10.79 0.94 6.82
CA HIS A 92 10.78 -0.47 7.19
C HIS A 92 11.68 -0.80 8.39
N ALA A 93 12.76 -0.05 8.62
CA ALA A 93 13.59 -0.18 9.82
C ALA A 93 12.82 0.30 11.05
N ALA A 94 12.11 1.43 10.96
CA ALA A 94 11.23 1.92 12.02
C ALA A 94 10.22 0.86 12.48
N ALA A 95 9.62 0.15 11.52
CA ALA A 95 8.68 -0.93 11.82
C ALA A 95 9.28 -2.07 12.67
N LYS A 96 10.61 -2.28 12.62
CA LYS A 96 11.30 -3.31 13.42
C LYS A 96 11.68 -2.83 14.81
N GLU A 97 11.77 -1.51 15.00
CA GLU A 97 12.19 -0.88 16.24
C GLU A 97 11.01 -0.47 17.13
N ILE A 98 9.82 -0.31 16.53
CA ILE A 98 8.59 0.00 17.26
C ILE A 98 8.03 -1.27 17.91
N ASP A 99 7.83 -1.23 19.23
CA ASP A 99 7.26 -2.36 20.00
C ASP A 99 5.76 -2.57 19.76
N ASP A 100 5.02 -1.53 19.35
CA ASP A 100 3.60 -1.62 19.04
C ASP A 100 3.38 -2.29 17.67
N PRO A 101 2.78 -3.50 17.62
CA PRO A 101 2.59 -4.23 16.37
C PRO A 101 1.70 -3.49 15.36
N ALA A 102 0.72 -2.71 15.81
CA ALA A 102 -0.15 -1.95 14.92
C ALA A 102 0.61 -0.79 14.26
N ALA A 103 1.38 -0.03 15.04
CA ALA A 103 2.23 1.04 14.51
C ALA A 103 3.34 0.49 13.60
N ALA A 104 3.97 -0.63 13.95
CA ALA A 104 4.92 -1.32 13.08
C ALA A 104 4.29 -1.70 11.73
N ALA A 105 3.06 -2.21 11.73
CA ALA A 105 2.32 -2.49 10.51
C ALA A 105 2.04 -1.21 9.71
N LEU A 106 1.64 -0.10 10.35
CA LEU A 106 1.47 1.18 9.64
C LEU A 106 2.78 1.68 9.00
N CYS A 107 3.93 1.55 9.67
CA CYS A 107 5.22 1.91 9.09
C CYS A 107 5.53 1.09 7.82
N HIS A 108 5.25 -0.22 7.85
CA HIS A 108 5.34 -1.04 6.64
C HIS A 108 4.35 -0.61 5.55
N ALA A 109 3.12 -0.28 5.92
CA ALA A 109 2.08 0.17 4.99
C ALA A 109 2.51 1.43 4.23
N VAL A 110 3.02 2.44 4.96
CA VAL A 110 3.52 3.68 4.38
C VAL A 110 4.75 3.45 3.50
N GLY A 111 5.69 2.60 3.94
CA GLY A 111 6.85 2.21 3.13
C GLY A 111 6.44 1.55 1.80
N HIS A 112 5.44 0.66 1.83
CA HIS A 112 4.87 0.04 0.63
C HIS A 112 4.13 1.05 -0.26
N ALA A 113 3.44 2.03 0.32
CA ALA A 113 2.83 3.09 -0.45
C ALA A 113 3.88 3.84 -1.29
N GLY A 114 4.99 4.26 -0.67
CA GLY A 114 6.13 4.87 -1.37
C GLY A 114 6.76 3.94 -2.42
N ALA A 115 6.97 2.67 -2.07
CA ALA A 115 7.54 1.67 -2.97
C ALA A 115 6.68 1.37 -4.22
N THR A 116 5.41 1.79 -4.23
CA THR A 116 4.54 1.72 -5.42
C THR A 116 5.14 2.48 -6.60
N VAL A 117 5.91 3.54 -6.35
CA VAL A 117 6.66 4.26 -7.40
C VAL A 117 7.64 3.34 -8.14
N HIS A 118 8.23 2.37 -7.43
CA HIS A 118 9.14 1.40 -8.04
C HIS A 118 8.41 0.38 -8.92
N VAL A 119 7.33 -0.21 -8.38
CA VAL A 119 6.54 -1.23 -9.07
C VAL A 119 5.14 -1.36 -8.44
N GLU A 120 4.14 -1.60 -9.27
CA GLU A 120 2.72 -1.64 -8.94
C GLU A 120 2.35 -2.64 -7.84
N THR A 121 3.10 -3.74 -7.74
CA THR A 121 2.84 -4.82 -6.77
C THR A 121 3.00 -4.38 -5.32
N HIS A 122 3.71 -3.28 -5.04
CA HIS A 122 3.82 -2.72 -3.69
C HIS A 122 2.53 -2.04 -3.22
N ALA A 123 1.65 -1.62 -4.13
CA ALA A 123 0.37 -1.00 -3.78
C ALA A 123 -0.49 -1.91 -2.88
N LEU A 124 -0.46 -3.22 -3.11
CA LEU A 124 -1.13 -4.19 -2.24
C LEU A 124 -0.47 -4.33 -0.87
N GLY A 125 0.82 -4.03 -0.75
CA GLY A 125 1.50 -4.00 0.55
C GLY A 125 0.90 -2.95 1.48
N LEU A 126 0.57 -1.75 0.97
CA LEU A 126 -0.15 -0.72 1.73
C LEU A 126 -1.45 -1.30 2.31
N VAL A 127 -2.27 -1.93 1.46
CA VAL A 127 -3.54 -2.54 1.85
C VAL A 127 -3.34 -3.59 2.93
N PHE A 128 -2.42 -4.54 2.71
CA PHE A 128 -2.24 -5.67 3.61
C PHE A 128 -1.79 -5.24 5.00
N TYR A 129 -0.85 -4.29 5.07
CA TYR A 129 -0.27 -3.83 6.32
C TYR A 129 -1.19 -2.86 7.06
N GLU A 130 -1.86 -1.92 6.39
CA GLU A 130 -2.82 -1.02 7.06
C GLU A 130 -4.03 -1.79 7.58
N LEU A 131 -4.58 -2.73 6.81
CA LEU A 131 -5.68 -3.57 7.31
C LEU A 131 -5.24 -4.47 8.47
N THR A 132 -4.00 -4.97 8.45
CA THR A 132 -3.44 -5.70 9.59
C THR A 132 -3.37 -4.80 10.84
N ALA A 133 -2.95 -3.54 10.70
CA ALA A 133 -2.95 -2.58 11.82
C ALA A 133 -4.35 -2.37 12.40
N ILE A 134 -5.36 -2.21 11.53
CA ILE A 134 -6.78 -2.06 11.94
C ILE A 134 -7.24 -3.27 12.75
N VAL A 135 -6.93 -4.50 12.31
CA VAL A 135 -7.27 -5.71 13.05
C VAL A 135 -6.59 -5.74 14.42
N LEU A 136 -5.30 -5.40 14.49
CA LEU A 136 -4.52 -5.42 15.73
C LEU A 136 -5.03 -4.41 16.77
N GLU A 137 -5.53 -3.25 16.33
CA GLU A 137 -6.10 -2.24 17.22
C GLU A 137 -7.50 -2.60 17.73
N ASN A 138 -8.31 -3.26 16.91
CA ASN A 138 -9.73 -3.53 17.20
C ASN A 138 -9.98 -4.95 17.72
N ARG A 139 -8.96 -5.81 17.73
CA ARG A 139 -8.94 -7.20 18.25
C ARG A 139 -10.08 -8.10 17.77
N ASN A 140 -11.24 -8.06 18.43
CA ASN A 140 -12.39 -8.94 18.15
C ASN A 140 -13.55 -8.20 17.46
N ASN A 141 -13.41 -6.89 17.21
CA ASN A 141 -14.46 -6.05 16.62
C ASN A 141 -13.91 -5.23 15.44
N TYR A 142 -13.25 -5.90 14.50
CA TYR A 142 -12.59 -5.24 13.36
C TYR A 142 -13.37 -5.34 12.05
N ASP A 143 -14.39 -6.18 11.95
CA ASP A 143 -15.08 -6.47 10.68
C ASP A 143 -15.56 -5.21 9.97
N ALA A 144 -16.32 -4.36 10.68
CA ALA A 144 -16.82 -3.11 10.10
C ALA A 144 -15.68 -2.19 9.65
N ALA A 145 -14.67 -1.97 10.51
CA ALA A 145 -13.53 -1.12 10.21
C ALA A 145 -12.70 -1.61 9.00
N VAL A 146 -12.53 -2.93 8.88
CA VAL A 146 -11.83 -3.54 7.73
C VAL A 146 -12.64 -3.37 6.45
N LEU A 147 -13.95 -3.66 6.49
CA LEU A 147 -14.81 -3.54 5.31
C LEU A 147 -14.95 -2.09 4.85
N ASP A 148 -15.12 -1.15 5.79
CA ASP A 148 -15.15 0.29 5.50
C ASP A 148 -13.84 0.76 4.89
N LYS A 149 -12.70 0.28 5.38
CA LYS A 149 -11.39 0.64 4.80
C LYS A 149 -11.19 0.04 3.40
N ILE A 150 -11.65 -1.19 3.16
CA ILE A 150 -11.64 -1.80 1.81
C ILE A 150 -12.50 -0.98 0.85
N LYS A 151 -13.70 -0.57 1.28
CA LYS A 151 -14.57 0.30 0.49
C LYS A 151 -13.89 1.66 0.21
N TYR A 152 -13.27 2.27 1.21
CA TYR A 152 -12.49 3.50 1.04
C TYR A 152 -11.42 3.33 -0.04
N TYR A 153 -10.63 2.25 0.00
CA TYR A 153 -9.62 1.98 -1.03
C TYR A 153 -10.23 1.89 -2.43
N HIS A 154 -11.36 1.20 -2.57
CA HIS A 154 -12.06 1.05 -3.84
C HIS A 154 -12.53 2.41 -4.37
N ASP A 155 -13.20 3.20 -3.53
CA ASP A 155 -13.72 4.53 -3.89
C ASP A 155 -12.58 5.48 -4.31
N ARG A 156 -11.45 5.47 -3.57
CA ARG A 156 -10.27 6.27 -3.94
C ARG A 156 -9.62 5.78 -5.22
N LEU A 157 -9.64 4.48 -5.50
CA LEU A 157 -9.05 3.94 -6.72
C LEU A 157 -9.85 4.35 -7.95
N LEU A 158 -11.18 4.29 -7.87
CA LEU A 158 -12.07 4.79 -8.92
C LEU A 158 -11.86 6.30 -9.15
N TYR A 159 -11.75 7.08 -8.07
CA TYR A 159 -11.43 8.51 -8.19
C TYR A 159 -10.13 8.71 -8.99
N TRP A 160 -9.03 8.06 -8.61
CA TRP A 160 -7.76 8.25 -9.31
C TRP A 160 -7.77 7.69 -10.73
N GLN A 161 -8.51 6.62 -11.01
CA GLN A 161 -8.70 6.10 -12.36
C GLN A 161 -9.22 7.18 -13.31
N GLU A 162 -10.16 8.01 -12.85
CA GLU A 162 -10.74 9.10 -13.65
C GLU A 162 -9.87 10.36 -13.67
N HIS A 163 -9.08 10.62 -12.62
CA HIS A 163 -8.40 11.90 -12.42
C HIS A 163 -6.88 11.87 -12.69
N THR A 164 -6.28 10.69 -12.97
CA THR A 164 -4.83 10.56 -13.18
C THR A 164 -4.33 11.44 -14.34
N ASP A 165 -4.98 11.33 -15.51
CA ASP A 165 -4.52 11.98 -16.74
C ASP A 165 -4.99 13.44 -16.88
N GLY A 166 -5.92 13.90 -16.03
CA GLY A 166 -6.42 15.29 -16.04
C GLY A 166 -5.55 16.31 -15.31
N SER A 167 -4.41 15.88 -14.74
CA SER A 167 -3.54 16.74 -13.94
C SER A 167 -2.30 17.19 -14.72
N ASN A 168 -1.96 18.49 -14.68
CA ASN A 168 -0.70 19.04 -15.22
C ASN A 168 0.54 18.64 -14.39
N ARG A 169 0.58 17.40 -13.87
CA ARG A 169 1.67 16.91 -13.02
C ARG A 169 2.88 16.48 -13.87
N THR A 170 4.05 16.82 -13.37
CA THR A 170 5.32 16.29 -13.86
C THR A 170 5.48 14.84 -13.40
N TRP A 171 5.98 13.98 -14.29
CA TRP A 171 6.24 12.58 -14.00
C TRP A 171 7.67 12.19 -14.39
N ALA A 172 8.26 11.28 -13.61
CA ALA A 172 9.44 10.55 -14.04
C ALA A 172 9.15 9.80 -15.34
N PRO A 173 10.04 9.84 -16.36
CA PRO A 173 9.75 9.29 -17.67
C PRO A 173 9.29 7.83 -17.67
N PHE A 174 9.80 7.00 -16.74
CA PHE A 174 9.42 5.60 -16.65
C PHE A 174 7.96 5.37 -16.20
N LEU A 175 7.35 6.34 -15.49
CA LEU A 175 5.95 6.28 -15.09
C LEU A 175 5.01 6.67 -16.23
N LEU A 176 5.52 7.31 -17.29
CA LEU A 176 4.73 7.65 -18.49
C LEU A 176 4.61 6.49 -19.48
N ASP A 177 5.32 5.38 -19.26
CA ASP A 177 5.29 4.20 -20.13
C ASP A 177 4.07 3.31 -19.83
N ASP A 178 2.91 3.73 -20.33
CA ASP A 178 1.64 2.98 -20.22
C ASP A 178 1.62 1.72 -21.12
N SER A 179 2.66 1.45 -21.93
CA SER A 179 2.73 0.25 -22.78
C SER A 179 3.05 -1.03 -22.00
N ARG A 180 3.62 -0.87 -20.80
CA ARG A 180 4.00 -2.02 -19.95
C ARG A 180 2.76 -2.59 -19.29
N PRO A 181 2.59 -3.93 -19.30
CA PRO A 181 1.53 -4.55 -18.55
C PRO A 181 1.75 -4.35 -17.04
N ASN A 182 0.67 -4.01 -16.35
CA ASN A 182 0.62 -3.94 -14.88
C ASN A 182 1.26 -5.19 -14.26
N LYS A 183 2.24 -5.00 -13.38
CA LYS A 183 3.03 -6.10 -12.80
C LYS A 183 2.23 -7.02 -11.89
N GLU A 184 1.19 -6.52 -11.22
CA GLU A 184 0.29 -7.36 -10.43
C GLU A 184 -0.55 -8.28 -11.34
N LYS A 185 -1.00 -7.77 -12.49
CA LYS A 185 -1.70 -8.58 -13.50
C LYS A 185 -0.80 -9.70 -14.04
N LEU A 186 0.48 -9.42 -14.30
CA LEU A 186 1.45 -10.43 -14.72
C LEU A 186 1.70 -11.47 -13.62
N LEU A 187 1.85 -11.03 -12.38
CA LEU A 187 2.04 -11.92 -11.23
C LEU A 187 0.83 -12.86 -11.07
N ALA A 188 -0.39 -12.34 -11.17
CA ALA A 188 -1.62 -13.14 -11.08
C ALA A 188 -1.71 -14.21 -12.18
N LYS A 189 -1.38 -13.86 -13.44
CA LYS A 189 -1.31 -14.83 -14.54
C LYS A 189 -0.29 -15.93 -14.27
N LYS A 190 0.92 -15.55 -13.84
CA LYS A 190 1.98 -16.50 -13.51
C LYS A 190 1.54 -17.45 -12.39
N ARG A 191 0.86 -16.96 -11.34
CA ARG A 191 0.38 -17.79 -10.23
C ARG A 191 -0.68 -18.81 -10.67
N ARG A 192 -1.56 -18.47 -11.61
CA ARG A 192 -2.59 -19.40 -12.14
C ARG A 192 -1.97 -20.54 -12.94
N GLN A 193 -0.92 -20.27 -13.71
CA GLN A 193 -0.20 -21.29 -14.51
C GLN A 193 0.51 -22.37 -13.69
N PHE A 194 0.66 -22.20 -12.37
CA PHE A 194 1.26 -23.20 -11.48
C PHE A 194 0.23 -23.96 -10.62
N ILE A 195 -1.06 -23.67 -10.82
CA ILE A 195 -2.18 -24.32 -10.09
C ILE A 195 -2.96 -25.27 -11.02
N GLU A 196 -2.82 -25.10 -12.34
CA GLU A 196 -3.23 -26.04 -13.39
C GLU A 196 -2.12 -27.07 -13.67
#